data_AF-A0A3D2PBU2-F1
#
_entry.id   AF-A0A3D2PBU2-F1
#
_cell.length_a   1.000
_cell.length_b   1.000
_cell.length_c   1.000
_cell.angle_alpha   90.00
_cell.angle_beta   90.00
_cell.angle_gamma   90.00
#
_symmetry.space_group_name_H-M   'P 1'
#
loop_
_entity.id
_entity.type
_entity.pdbx_description
1 polymer ?
#
loop_
_entity_poly.entity_id
_entity_poly.type
_entity_poly.pdbx_seq_one_letter_code
_entity_poly.pdbx_strand_id
1 'polypeptide(L)'
;MFKNSFKLLCRCVAILFLLFTLHLTLYTVTSAAPFSAKISLVTGAVEVKVAGVWKKAEKNMTLSEKDEIRTGQGGRAVILLEDGSRMTLDENSSLALSELQENNVQVAMSAGTMKAQVKKMSTGGKFQVGTPASVCAVRGTSFKVKAKEKETEIECYRGSVNVIKSETLEETMLSRWQKILVSQEQPLSKPAMMSKEEKTLVLAPAKTELSQEVRMGMSREAVQAAAAQEIKLAEYQQGKSLIDAFGKRVRLEEYIVRPLNPTTNEYDRFKMVVLNERENRFDYFTWTATFNKKLPADL
;
A
#
# COMPACT_ATOMS: atom_id res chain seq x y z
N MET A 1 -52.46 -59.70 -9.37
CA MET A 1 -52.02 -58.45 -10.05
C MET A 1 -51.18 -57.52 -9.17
N PHE A 2 -51.42 -57.42 -7.86
CA PHE A 2 -50.76 -56.43 -6.97
C PHE A 2 -49.24 -56.62 -6.69
N LYS A 3 -48.67 -57.84 -6.79
CA LYS A 3 -47.25 -58.10 -6.44
C LYS A 3 -46.24 -57.54 -7.46
N ASN A 4 -46.61 -57.41 -8.74
CA ASN A 4 -45.70 -56.93 -9.78
C ASN A 4 -45.59 -55.39 -9.79
N SER A 5 -46.68 -54.70 -9.46
CA SER A 5 -46.70 -53.23 -9.38
C SER A 5 -45.83 -52.70 -8.23
N PHE A 6 -45.75 -53.42 -7.11
CA PHE A 6 -44.93 -53.01 -5.96
C PHE A 6 -43.42 -53.12 -6.23
N LYS A 7 -43.00 -54.18 -6.95
CA LYS A 7 -41.59 -54.35 -7.37
C LYS A 7 -41.15 -53.29 -8.39
N LEU A 8 -42.06 -52.84 -9.26
CA LEU A 8 -41.78 -51.79 -10.24
C LEU A 8 -41.64 -50.42 -9.54
N LEU A 9 -42.50 -50.13 -8.57
CA LEU A 9 -42.45 -48.91 -7.77
C LEU A 9 -41.13 -48.78 -6.97
N CYS A 10 -40.67 -49.86 -6.32
CA CYS A 10 -39.37 -49.85 -5.62
C CYS A 10 -38.17 -49.60 -6.55
N ARG A 11 -38.22 -50.10 -7.80
CA ARG A 11 -37.13 -49.87 -8.78
C ARG A 11 -37.11 -48.43 -9.28
N CYS A 12 -38.27 -47.81 -9.49
CA CYS A 12 -38.37 -46.40 -9.87
C CYS A 12 -37.89 -45.47 -8.75
N VAL A 13 -38.25 -45.75 -7.49
CA VAL A 13 -37.78 -44.96 -6.33
C VAL A 13 -36.27 -45.10 -6.14
N ALA A 14 -35.71 -46.30 -6.31
CA ALA A 14 -34.26 -46.50 -6.23
C ALA A 14 -33.50 -45.76 -7.35
N ILE A 15 -34.02 -45.75 -8.58
CA ILE A 15 -33.41 -45.01 -9.71
C ILE A 15 -33.52 -43.50 -9.51
N LEU A 16 -34.66 -43.00 -9.01
CA LEU A 16 -34.82 -41.58 -8.65
C LEU A 16 -33.89 -41.17 -7.53
N PHE A 17 -33.67 -42.03 -6.52
CA PHE A 17 -32.71 -41.76 -5.44
C PHE A 17 -31.27 -41.75 -5.95
N LEU A 18 -30.91 -42.66 -6.85
CA LEU A 18 -29.58 -42.75 -7.46
C LEU A 18 -29.30 -41.54 -8.38
N LEU A 19 -30.30 -41.10 -9.15
CA LEU A 19 -30.22 -39.89 -9.99
C LEU A 19 -30.19 -38.61 -9.13
N PHE A 20 -30.89 -38.57 -8.00
CA PHE A 20 -30.84 -37.46 -7.05
C PHE A 20 -29.47 -37.37 -6.34
N THR A 21 -28.89 -38.50 -5.95
CA THR A 21 -27.52 -38.53 -5.40
C THR A 21 -26.46 -38.17 -6.43
N LEU A 22 -26.65 -38.54 -7.71
CA LEU A 22 -25.75 -38.16 -8.81
C LEU A 22 -25.83 -36.65 -9.13
N HIS A 23 -27.03 -36.05 -9.04
CA HIS A 23 -27.21 -34.60 -9.16
C HIS A 23 -26.62 -33.85 -7.95
N LEU A 24 -26.64 -34.45 -6.75
CA LEU A 24 -26.07 -33.86 -5.53
C LEU A 24 -24.52 -33.91 -5.51
N THR A 25 -23.89 -34.81 -6.27
CA THR A 25 -22.41 -34.84 -6.43
C THR A 25 -21.88 -33.86 -7.49
N LEU A 26 -22.78 -33.18 -8.22
CA LEU A 26 -22.46 -32.17 -9.24
C LEU A 26 -22.52 -30.73 -8.72
N TYR A 27 -22.65 -30.54 -7.39
CA TYR A 27 -22.38 -29.26 -6.77
C TYR A 27 -20.88 -28.98 -6.87
N THR A 28 -20.56 -28.27 -7.94
CA THR A 28 -19.24 -27.71 -8.24
C THR A 28 -18.65 -27.09 -6.99
N VAL A 29 -17.49 -27.61 -6.57
CA VAL A 29 -16.58 -26.88 -5.70
C VAL A 29 -16.14 -25.67 -6.50
N THR A 30 -16.80 -24.53 -6.28
CA THR A 30 -16.32 -23.23 -6.74
C THR A 30 -15.06 -22.95 -5.95
N SER A 31 -13.92 -23.42 -6.46
CA SER A 31 -12.64 -22.90 -6.02
C SER A 31 -12.61 -21.44 -6.45
N ALA A 32 -12.55 -20.52 -5.48
CA ALA A 32 -12.16 -19.16 -5.78
C ALA A 32 -10.86 -19.20 -6.60
N ALA A 33 -10.75 -18.35 -7.63
CA ALA A 33 -9.52 -18.25 -8.38
C ALA A 33 -8.38 -17.91 -7.39
N PRO A 34 -7.25 -18.63 -7.43
CA PRO A 34 -6.16 -18.36 -6.51
C PRO A 34 -5.66 -16.93 -6.75
N PHE A 35 -5.51 -16.16 -5.67
CA PHE A 35 -4.94 -14.81 -5.72
C PHE A 35 -3.57 -14.88 -6.38
N SER A 36 -3.41 -14.19 -7.51
CA SER A 36 -2.21 -14.32 -8.33
C SER A 36 -1.43 -13.01 -8.41
N ALA A 37 -0.17 -13.14 -8.81
CA ALA A 37 0.72 -12.03 -9.10
C ALA A 37 1.11 -12.11 -10.58
N LYS A 38 1.49 -10.99 -11.19
CA LYS A 38 1.99 -10.97 -12.57
C LYS A 38 3.21 -10.10 -12.73
N ILE A 39 4.10 -10.51 -13.64
CA ILE A 39 5.26 -9.71 -13.99
C ILE A 39 4.85 -8.64 -14.99
N SER A 40 4.81 -7.39 -14.56
CA SER A 40 4.43 -6.24 -15.40
C SER A 40 5.57 -5.70 -16.27
N LEU A 41 6.82 -5.88 -15.84
CA LEU A 41 8.02 -5.42 -16.54
C LEU A 41 9.21 -6.35 -16.24
N VAL A 42 9.99 -6.63 -17.28
CA VAL A 42 11.26 -7.36 -17.22
C VAL A 42 12.29 -6.60 -18.03
N THR A 43 13.44 -6.31 -17.42
CA THR A 43 14.61 -5.75 -18.07
C THR A 43 15.84 -6.54 -17.65
N GLY A 44 16.76 -6.83 -18.58
CA GLY A 44 17.99 -7.57 -18.27
C GLY A 44 17.75 -9.05 -17.91
N ALA A 45 18.65 -9.60 -17.08
CA ALA A 45 18.60 -11.00 -16.67
C ALA A 45 17.60 -11.20 -15.53
N VAL A 46 16.46 -11.83 -15.81
CA VAL A 46 15.44 -12.18 -14.83
C VAL A 46 14.96 -13.60 -15.08
N GLU A 47 14.88 -14.39 -14.03
CA GLU A 47 14.41 -15.77 -14.09
C GLU A 47 13.37 -16.03 -13.00
N VAL A 48 12.44 -16.92 -13.30
CA VAL A 48 11.39 -17.39 -12.39
C VAL A 48 11.52 -18.89 -12.27
N LYS A 49 11.46 -19.38 -11.04
CA LYS A 49 11.36 -20.81 -10.73
C LYS A 49 9.89 -21.17 -10.57
N VAL A 50 9.37 -21.95 -11.50
CA VAL A 50 8.00 -22.47 -11.45
C VAL A 50 8.07 -23.97 -11.31
N ALA A 51 7.37 -24.53 -10.31
CA ALA A 51 7.38 -25.95 -10.00
C ALA A 51 8.82 -26.54 -9.89
N GLY A 52 9.74 -25.77 -9.30
CA GLY A 52 11.12 -26.18 -9.08
C GLY A 52 12.09 -25.92 -10.25
N VAL A 53 11.60 -25.52 -11.43
CA VAL A 53 12.43 -25.32 -12.62
C VAL A 53 12.60 -23.84 -12.93
N TRP A 54 13.85 -23.38 -12.99
CA TRP A 54 14.20 -22.02 -13.42
C TRP A 54 13.95 -21.84 -14.92
N LYS A 55 13.26 -20.77 -15.26
CA LYS A 55 12.96 -20.34 -16.63
C LYS A 55 13.18 -18.84 -16.74
N LYS A 56 13.44 -18.35 -17.95
CA LYS A 56 13.50 -16.91 -18.21
C LYS A 56 12.16 -16.26 -17.90
N ALA A 57 12.18 -15.12 -17.22
CA ALA A 57 10.98 -14.35 -16.92
C ALA A 57 10.48 -13.62 -18.17
N GLU A 58 9.17 -13.60 -18.36
CA GLU A 58 8.51 -12.88 -19.45
C GLU A 58 7.49 -11.88 -18.92
N LYS A 59 7.24 -10.82 -19.70
CA LYS A 59 6.19 -9.86 -19.38
C LYS A 59 4.83 -10.56 -19.42
N ASN A 60 3.96 -10.21 -18.47
CA ASN A 60 2.64 -10.80 -18.20
C ASN A 60 2.66 -12.26 -17.73
N MET A 61 3.84 -12.81 -17.40
CA MET A 61 3.92 -14.11 -16.76
C MET A 61 3.22 -14.07 -15.39
N THR A 62 2.30 -14.99 -15.16
CA THR A 62 1.62 -15.18 -13.87
C THR A 62 2.56 -15.90 -12.91
N LEU A 63 2.54 -15.44 -11.67
CA LEU A 63 3.28 -15.99 -10.53
C LEU A 63 2.26 -16.47 -9.50
N SER A 64 2.54 -17.64 -8.95
CA SER A 64 1.73 -18.28 -7.92
C SER A 64 2.50 -18.39 -6.61
N GLU A 65 1.80 -18.82 -5.56
CA GLU A 65 2.44 -19.22 -4.32
C GLU A 65 3.57 -20.23 -4.59
N LYS A 66 4.68 -20.12 -3.84
CA LYS A 66 5.91 -20.92 -3.90
C LYS A 66 6.80 -20.69 -5.13
N ASP A 67 6.42 -19.79 -6.03
CA ASP A 67 7.33 -19.38 -7.10
C ASP A 67 8.47 -18.52 -6.54
N GLU A 68 9.65 -18.65 -7.14
CA GLU A 68 10.83 -17.84 -6.83
C GLU A 68 11.20 -16.96 -8.02
N ILE A 69 11.66 -15.75 -7.76
CA ILE A 69 12.09 -14.79 -8.77
C ILE A 69 13.50 -14.33 -8.42
N ARG A 70 14.40 -14.37 -9.40
CA ARG A 70 15.75 -13.82 -9.26
C ARG A 70 16.11 -12.87 -10.39
N THR A 71 16.87 -11.84 -10.06
CA THR A 71 17.43 -10.88 -11.00
C THR A 71 18.95 -10.97 -10.97
N GLY A 72 19.58 -11.06 -12.14
CA GLY A 72 21.03 -10.99 -12.29
C GLY A 72 21.52 -9.56 -12.43
N GLN A 73 22.76 -9.39 -12.89
CA GLN A 73 23.35 -8.10 -13.21
C GLN A 73 22.54 -7.35 -14.29
N GLY A 74 22.23 -6.07 -14.06
CA GLY A 74 21.36 -5.27 -14.93
C GLY A 74 19.90 -5.77 -14.99
N GLY A 75 19.55 -6.78 -14.20
CA GLY A 75 18.22 -7.36 -14.11
C GLY A 75 17.28 -6.48 -13.28
N ARG A 76 16.06 -6.27 -13.77
CA ARG A 76 15.00 -5.59 -13.01
C ARG A 76 13.66 -6.24 -13.36
N ALA A 77 12.86 -6.49 -12.33
CA ALA A 77 11.52 -7.04 -12.47
C ALA A 77 10.51 -6.22 -11.69
N VAL A 78 9.32 -5.99 -12.26
CA VAL A 78 8.21 -5.35 -11.56
C VAL A 78 7.05 -6.31 -11.47
N ILE A 79 6.75 -6.76 -10.26
CA ILE A 79 5.65 -7.68 -9.93
C ILE A 79 4.45 -6.84 -9.50
N LEU A 80 3.29 -7.12 -10.08
CA LEU A 80 2.01 -6.50 -9.75
C LEU A 80 1.09 -7.57 -9.16
N LEU A 81 0.62 -7.34 -7.94
CA LEU A 81 -0.36 -8.17 -7.25
C LEU A 81 -1.79 -7.80 -7.71
N GLU A 82 -2.73 -8.74 -7.58
CA GLU A 82 -4.14 -8.53 -7.94
C GLU A 82 -4.81 -7.39 -7.15
N ASP A 83 -4.39 -7.15 -5.90
CA ASP A 83 -4.87 -6.03 -5.06
C ASP A 83 -4.37 -4.65 -5.54
N GLY A 84 -3.48 -4.63 -6.53
CA GLY A 84 -2.83 -3.42 -7.07
C GLY A 84 -1.56 -3.02 -6.32
N SER A 85 -1.09 -3.81 -5.36
CA SER A 85 0.22 -3.66 -4.73
C SER A 85 1.33 -3.97 -5.74
N ARG A 86 2.43 -3.23 -5.66
CA ARG A 86 3.55 -3.33 -6.61
C ARG A 86 4.86 -3.62 -5.88
N MET A 87 5.60 -4.61 -6.36
CA MET A 87 6.97 -4.92 -5.90
C MET A 87 7.93 -4.76 -7.07
N THR A 88 9.00 -4.00 -6.87
CA THR A 88 10.08 -3.82 -7.85
C THR A 88 11.34 -4.43 -7.30
N LEU A 89 11.88 -5.42 -7.98
CA LEU A 89 13.17 -6.03 -7.68
C LEU A 89 14.23 -5.37 -8.55
N ASP A 90 15.27 -4.84 -7.91
CA ASP A 90 16.47 -4.36 -8.59
C ASP A 90 17.44 -5.52 -8.86
N GLU A 91 18.60 -5.24 -9.45
CA GLU A 91 19.59 -6.26 -9.82
C GLU A 91 20.11 -7.06 -8.63
N ASN A 92 20.59 -8.27 -8.91
CA ASN A 92 21.17 -9.18 -7.91
C ASN A 92 20.23 -9.46 -6.73
N SER A 93 18.93 -9.63 -7.02
CA SER A 93 17.90 -9.88 -6.02
C SER A 93 17.32 -11.28 -6.14
N SER A 94 16.89 -11.84 -5.01
CA SER A 94 16.21 -13.13 -4.96
C SER A 94 15.04 -13.05 -3.97
N LEU A 95 13.85 -13.37 -4.47
CA LEU A 95 12.58 -13.27 -3.76
C LEU A 95 11.76 -14.55 -3.97
N ALA A 96 11.23 -15.12 -2.90
CA ALA A 96 10.26 -16.21 -2.93
C ALA A 96 8.88 -15.71 -2.49
N LEU A 97 7.83 -16.12 -3.21
CA LEU A 97 6.45 -15.84 -2.86
C LEU A 97 5.92 -16.93 -1.93
N SER A 98 6.29 -16.88 -0.65
CA SER A 98 5.96 -17.93 0.33
C SER A 98 4.46 -18.15 0.51
N GLU A 99 3.69 -17.07 0.58
CA GLU A 99 2.23 -17.11 0.68
C GLU A 99 1.63 -16.00 -0.19
N LEU A 100 0.63 -16.35 -1.00
CA LEU A 100 0.02 -15.42 -1.94
C LEU A 100 -1.50 -15.59 -1.92
N GLN A 101 -2.15 -14.96 -0.95
CA GLN A 101 -3.59 -14.97 -0.75
C GLN A 101 -4.11 -13.52 -0.63
N GLU A 102 -5.39 -13.31 -0.93
CA GLU A 102 -6.01 -11.97 -0.96
C GLU A 102 -5.78 -11.16 0.32
N ASN A 103 -5.80 -11.83 1.49
CA ASN A 103 -5.62 -11.20 2.80
C ASN A 103 -4.28 -11.55 3.47
N ASN A 104 -3.42 -12.33 2.81
CA ASN A 104 -2.16 -12.77 3.40
C ASN A 104 -1.10 -12.94 2.33
N VAL A 105 -0.18 -11.97 2.29
CA VAL A 105 0.95 -11.98 1.37
C VAL A 105 2.23 -12.06 2.20
N GLN A 106 2.97 -13.15 2.04
CA GLN A 106 4.27 -13.34 2.65
C GLN A 106 5.31 -13.55 1.56
N VAL A 107 6.32 -12.69 1.55
CA VAL A 107 7.45 -12.82 0.64
C VAL A 107 8.74 -12.96 1.43
N ALA A 108 9.62 -13.85 0.98
CA ALA A 108 10.93 -14.06 1.59
C ALA A 108 12.03 -13.59 0.63
N MET A 109 12.86 -12.67 1.09
CA MET A 109 13.92 -12.06 0.31
C MET A 109 15.27 -12.48 0.89
N SER A 110 16.03 -13.26 0.13
CA SER A 110 17.33 -13.77 0.59
C SER A 110 18.46 -12.77 0.36
N ALA A 111 18.42 -12.02 -0.74
CA ALA A 111 19.42 -11.01 -1.10
C ALA A 111 18.86 -9.96 -2.06
N GLY A 112 19.53 -8.80 -2.12
CA GLY A 112 19.34 -7.76 -3.13
C GLY A 112 18.54 -6.57 -2.63
N THR A 113 17.79 -5.91 -3.52
CA THR A 113 16.95 -4.75 -3.19
C THR A 113 15.55 -4.87 -3.78
N MET A 114 14.54 -4.64 -2.93
CA MET A 114 13.15 -4.58 -3.32
C MET A 114 12.54 -3.24 -2.88
N LYS A 115 11.77 -2.61 -3.76
CA LYS A 115 10.88 -1.49 -3.43
C LYS A 115 9.44 -1.96 -3.52
N ALA A 116 8.66 -1.73 -2.48
CA ALA A 116 7.27 -2.16 -2.43
C ALA A 116 6.34 -0.96 -2.18
N GLN A 117 5.27 -0.90 -2.95
CA GLN A 117 4.14 0.01 -2.77
C GLN A 117 2.92 -0.85 -2.50
N VAL A 118 2.60 -1.03 -1.23
CA VAL A 118 1.54 -1.93 -0.78
C VAL A 118 0.26 -1.12 -0.61
N LYS A 119 -0.82 -1.54 -1.27
CA LYS A 119 -2.13 -0.94 -1.04
C LYS A 119 -2.64 -1.29 0.35
N LYS A 120 -3.52 -0.44 0.88
CA LYS A 120 -4.14 -0.69 2.17
C LYS A 120 -5.14 -1.84 2.00
N MET A 121 -4.84 -2.99 2.57
CA MET A 121 -5.72 -4.15 2.56
C MET A 121 -6.95 -3.93 3.47
N SER A 122 -7.99 -4.75 3.29
CA SER A 122 -9.16 -4.82 4.17
C SER A 122 -8.75 -5.13 5.62
N THR A 123 -9.67 -5.01 6.57
CA THR A 123 -9.38 -5.27 7.99
C THR A 123 -8.96 -6.73 8.17
N GLY A 124 -7.78 -6.97 8.76
CA GLY A 124 -7.21 -8.30 8.97
C GLY A 124 -6.16 -8.72 7.93
N GLY A 125 -6.05 -8.02 6.80
CA GLY A 125 -5.05 -8.32 5.78
C GLY A 125 -3.62 -8.05 6.24
N LYS A 126 -2.70 -8.97 5.92
CA LYS A 126 -1.27 -8.92 6.27
C LYS A 126 -0.39 -8.94 5.03
N PHE A 127 0.62 -8.08 5.04
CA PHE A 127 1.72 -8.12 4.08
C PHE A 127 3.03 -8.17 4.85
N GLN A 128 3.83 -9.21 4.61
CA GLN A 128 5.09 -9.44 5.32
C GLN A 128 6.24 -9.69 4.35
N VAL A 129 7.38 -9.08 4.65
CA VAL A 129 8.65 -9.31 3.96
C VAL A 129 9.63 -9.89 4.96
N GLY A 130 9.98 -11.16 4.80
CA GLY A 130 11.02 -11.82 5.58
C GLY A 130 12.39 -11.65 4.91
N THR A 131 13.42 -11.38 5.71
CA THR A 131 14.82 -11.44 5.32
C THR A 131 15.60 -12.27 6.34
N PRO A 132 16.87 -12.60 6.10
CA PRO A 132 17.68 -13.30 7.10
C PRO A 132 17.78 -12.56 8.45
N ALA A 133 17.79 -11.22 8.45
CA ALA A 133 17.98 -10.43 9.66
C ALA A 133 16.67 -9.94 10.31
N SER A 134 15.58 -9.79 9.54
CA SER A 134 14.33 -9.24 10.07
C SER A 134 13.08 -9.67 9.30
N VAL A 135 11.92 -9.45 9.93
CA VAL A 135 10.60 -9.54 9.30
C VAL A 135 9.96 -8.15 9.33
N CYS A 136 9.53 -7.66 8.16
CA CYS A 136 8.85 -6.39 8.00
C CYS A 136 7.36 -6.62 7.78
N ALA A 137 6.51 -6.18 8.71
CA ALA A 137 5.06 -6.19 8.55
C ALA A 137 4.55 -4.79 8.18
N VAL A 138 3.74 -4.70 7.12
CA VAL A 138 3.30 -3.41 6.56
C VAL A 138 1.80 -3.39 6.29
N ARG A 139 1.23 -2.17 6.29
CA ARG A 139 -0.17 -1.95 5.95
C ARG A 139 -0.32 -0.60 5.24
N GLY A 140 -0.50 -0.63 3.92
CA GLY A 140 -0.69 0.59 3.12
C GLY A 140 0.57 1.46 3.06
N THR A 141 1.73 0.85 2.81
CA THR A 141 3.05 1.47 3.01
C THR A 141 3.85 1.48 1.71
N SER A 142 4.62 2.54 1.49
CA SER A 142 5.67 2.60 0.46
C SER A 142 7.03 2.54 1.15
N PHE A 143 7.82 1.52 0.84
CA PHE A 143 9.07 1.24 1.53
C PHE A 143 10.08 0.52 0.61
N LYS A 144 11.34 0.52 1.02
CA LYS A 144 12.42 -0.22 0.39
C LYS A 144 13.06 -1.16 1.40
N VAL A 145 13.37 -2.37 0.97
CA VAL A 145 14.12 -3.37 1.73
C VAL A 145 15.36 -3.72 0.92
N LYS A 146 16.52 -3.66 1.56
CA LYS A 146 17.78 -4.14 1.01
C LYS A 146 18.32 -5.23 1.92
N ALA A 147 18.31 -6.46 1.42
CA ALA A 147 18.72 -7.65 2.15
C ALA A 147 20.15 -8.05 1.75
N LYS A 148 20.97 -8.33 2.76
CA LYS A 148 22.26 -9.02 2.66
C LYS A 148 22.22 -10.23 3.59
N GLU A 149 23.28 -11.05 3.56
CA GLU A 149 23.35 -12.29 4.34
C GLU A 149 23.08 -12.09 5.84
N LYS A 150 23.62 -11.03 6.45
CA LYS A 150 23.52 -10.76 7.90
C LYS A 150 22.83 -9.45 8.26
N GLU A 151 22.53 -8.64 7.25
CA GLU A 151 22.05 -7.27 7.43
C GLU A 151 20.81 -7.04 6.58
N THR A 152 19.90 -6.21 7.08
CA THR A 152 18.76 -5.73 6.33
C THR A 152 18.56 -4.24 6.59
N GLU A 153 18.63 -3.45 5.53
CA GLU A 153 18.33 -2.03 5.56
C GLU A 153 16.90 -1.80 5.09
N ILE A 154 16.11 -1.07 5.87
CA ILE A 154 14.70 -0.77 5.58
C ILE A 154 14.50 0.73 5.61
N GLU A 155 13.86 1.26 4.56
CA GLU A 155 13.51 2.67 4.44
C GLU A 155 12.01 2.82 4.24
N CYS A 156 11.34 3.63 5.06
CA CYS A 156 9.90 3.90 4.95
C CYS A 156 9.67 5.27 4.31
N TYR A 157 9.01 5.31 3.16
CA TYR A 157 8.72 6.54 2.42
C TYR A 157 7.31 7.09 2.68
N ARG A 158 6.35 6.21 2.99
CA ARG A 158 4.96 6.58 3.34
C ARG A 158 4.31 5.47 4.15
N GLY A 159 3.52 5.82 5.15
CA GLY A 159 2.84 4.86 6.02
C GLY A 159 3.73 4.49 7.20
N SER A 160 3.64 3.24 7.64
CA SER A 160 4.50 2.68 8.68
C SER A 160 4.93 1.25 8.36
N VAL A 161 6.08 0.84 8.90
CA VAL A 161 6.61 -0.53 8.82
C VAL A 161 6.87 -1.00 10.26
N ASN A 162 6.28 -2.11 10.68
CA ASN A 162 6.74 -2.79 11.88
C ASN A 162 7.90 -3.71 11.50
N VAL A 163 9.04 -3.58 12.18
CA VAL A 163 10.26 -4.34 11.91
C VAL A 163 10.56 -5.18 13.13
N ILE A 164 10.59 -6.49 12.92
CA ILE A 164 10.85 -7.50 13.95
C ILE A 164 12.21 -8.11 13.65
N LYS A 165 13.16 -8.07 14.58
CA LYS A 165 14.45 -8.75 14.41
C LYS A 165 14.24 -10.26 14.51
N SER A 166 14.73 -11.03 13.53
CA SER A 166 14.42 -12.46 13.43
C SER A 166 14.97 -13.30 14.60
N GLU A 167 16.11 -12.91 15.17
CA GLU A 167 16.79 -13.67 16.22
C GLU A 167 16.26 -13.37 17.63
N THR A 168 16.02 -12.10 17.95
CA THR A 168 15.64 -11.65 19.31
C THR A 168 14.15 -11.38 19.46
N LEU A 169 13.40 -11.31 18.35
CA LEU A 169 12.00 -10.87 18.29
C LEU A 169 11.77 -9.44 18.81
N GLU A 170 12.84 -8.65 18.94
CA GLU A 170 12.72 -7.21 19.25
C GLU A 170 12.01 -6.51 18.10
N GLU A 171 11.06 -5.64 18.43
CA GLU A 171 10.24 -4.91 17.46
C GLU A 171 10.50 -3.41 17.50
N THR A 172 10.41 -2.77 16.34
CA THR A 172 10.41 -1.31 16.22
C THR A 172 9.57 -0.85 15.05
N MET A 173 8.95 0.33 15.18
CA MET A 173 8.12 0.90 14.13
C MET A 173 8.85 2.02 13.40
N LEU A 174 8.92 1.91 12.08
CA LEU A 174 9.39 2.96 11.21
C LEU A 174 8.20 3.78 10.70
N SER A 175 8.27 5.09 10.92
CA SER A 175 7.37 6.09 10.36
C SER A 175 7.90 6.64 9.05
N ARG A 176 7.11 7.50 8.40
CA ARG A 176 7.48 8.20 7.18
C ARG A 176 8.87 8.85 7.29
N TRP A 177 9.70 8.64 6.28
CA TRP A 177 11.06 9.17 6.14
C TRP A 177 12.05 8.69 7.20
N GLN A 178 11.77 7.55 7.83
CA GLN A 178 12.71 6.87 8.69
C GLN A 178 13.35 5.67 8.00
N LYS A 179 14.54 5.33 8.46
CA LYS A 179 15.28 4.15 8.05
C LYS A 179 15.90 3.44 9.24
N ILE A 180 16.18 2.16 9.08
CA ILE A 180 16.90 1.36 10.06
C ILE A 180 17.82 0.36 9.36
N LEU A 181 18.96 0.08 9.98
CA LEU A 181 19.79 -1.07 9.66
C LEU A 181 19.61 -2.11 10.77
N VAL A 182 19.14 -3.29 10.40
CA VAL A 182 19.05 -4.46 11.29
C VAL A 182 20.20 -5.39 10.95
N SER A 183 20.99 -5.75 11.95
CA SER A 183 22.05 -6.75 11.85
C SER A 183 21.72 -7.92 12.77
N GLN A 184 22.06 -9.15 12.37
CA GLN A 184 21.98 -10.30 13.27
C GLN A 184 22.91 -10.13 14.49
N GLU A 185 24.10 -9.59 14.26
CA GLU A 185 25.17 -9.53 15.28
C GLU A 185 25.01 -8.37 16.28
N GLN A 186 24.24 -7.34 15.92
CA GLN A 186 24.05 -6.15 16.76
C GLN A 186 22.62 -6.05 17.30
N PRO A 187 22.40 -5.49 18.51
CA PRO A 187 21.06 -5.20 19.02
C PRO A 187 20.26 -4.31 18.07
N LEU A 188 18.94 -4.37 18.15
CA LEU A 188 18.09 -3.52 17.31
C LEU A 188 18.32 -2.04 17.63
N SER A 189 18.75 -1.27 16.63
CA SER A 189 18.98 0.16 16.78
C SER A 189 17.68 0.96 16.74
N LYS A 190 17.71 2.23 17.16
CA LYS A 190 16.57 3.13 17.00
C LYS A 190 16.47 3.61 15.55
N PRO A 191 15.25 3.75 14.98
CA PRO A 191 15.07 4.31 13.64
C PRO A 191 15.65 5.73 13.51
N ALA A 192 16.34 5.99 12.40
CA ALA A 192 16.93 7.29 12.09
C ALA A 192 16.13 8.01 10.99
N MET A 193 16.12 9.34 11.00
CA MET A 193 15.55 10.13 9.91
C MET A 193 16.46 10.09 8.68
N MET A 194 15.85 9.95 7.50
CA MET A 194 16.56 10.09 6.23
C MET A 194 17.02 11.54 6.03
N SER A 195 18.17 11.73 5.38
CA SER A 195 18.72 13.04 5.04
C SER A 195 17.89 13.73 3.95
N LYS A 196 18.11 15.03 3.72
CA LYS A 196 17.41 15.77 2.66
C LYS A 196 17.80 15.26 1.28
N GLU A 197 19.07 14.90 1.10
CA GLU A 197 19.65 14.39 -0.14
C GLU A 197 19.02 13.02 -0.48
N GLU A 198 18.92 12.12 0.50
CA GLU A 198 18.28 10.81 0.32
C GLU A 198 16.80 10.96 -0.07
N LYS A 199 16.06 11.87 0.58
CA LYS A 199 14.66 12.15 0.21
C LYS A 199 14.54 12.68 -1.22
N THR A 200 15.46 13.56 -1.62
CA THR A 200 15.47 14.14 -2.97
C THR A 200 15.71 13.05 -4.02
N LEU A 201 16.62 12.11 -3.77
CA LEU A 201 16.89 10.97 -4.66
C LEU A 201 15.68 10.05 -4.81
N VAL A 202 14.93 9.81 -3.72
CA VAL A 202 13.70 9.00 -3.77
C VAL A 202 12.60 9.70 -4.58
N LEU A 203 12.48 11.03 -4.47
CA LEU A 203 11.43 11.82 -5.13
C LEU A 203 11.76 12.16 -6.60
N ALA A 204 13.03 12.17 -6.99
CA ALA A 204 13.48 12.53 -8.34
C ALA A 204 12.86 11.72 -9.49
N PRO A 205 12.80 10.37 -9.45
CA PRO A 205 12.17 9.59 -10.52
C PRO A 205 10.65 9.83 -10.59
N ALA A 206 9.96 9.93 -9.45
CA ALA A 206 8.52 10.23 -9.41
C ALA A 206 8.21 11.60 -10.02
N LYS A 207 9.06 12.60 -9.78
CA LYS A 207 8.93 13.93 -10.40
C LYS A 207 9.16 13.88 -11.91
N THR A 208 10.10 13.05 -12.36
CA THR A 208 10.40 12.89 -13.79
C THR A 208 9.27 12.18 -14.54
N GLU A 209 8.72 11.09 -13.97
CA GLU A 209 7.59 10.35 -14.54
C GLU A 209 6.30 11.19 -14.55
N LEU A 210 5.99 11.87 -13.45
CA LEU A 210 4.83 12.79 -13.38
C LEU A 210 4.97 13.93 -14.39
N SER A 211 6.19 14.48 -14.56
CA SER A 211 6.44 15.53 -15.57
C SER A 211 6.30 15.00 -17.01
N GLN A 212 6.64 13.74 -17.25
CA GLN A 212 6.47 13.10 -18.56
C GLN A 212 4.99 12.78 -18.85
N GLU A 213 4.20 12.35 -17.87
CA GLU A 213 2.76 12.14 -18.00
C GLU A 213 1.99 13.46 -18.19
N VAL A 214 2.32 14.51 -17.42
CA VAL A 214 1.74 15.86 -17.60
C VAL A 214 2.09 16.43 -18.97
N ARG A 215 3.27 16.12 -19.52
CA ARG A 215 3.68 16.52 -20.88
C ARG A 215 2.94 15.77 -21.99
N MET A 216 2.37 14.59 -21.69
CA MET A 216 1.69 13.74 -22.67
C MET A 216 0.15 13.73 -22.52
N GLY A 217 -0.42 14.26 -21.42
CA GLY A 217 -1.83 14.08 -21.08
C GLY A 217 -2.71 15.33 -20.99
N MET A 218 -2.18 16.55 -21.12
CA MET A 218 -2.99 17.78 -21.03
C MET A 218 -2.58 18.79 -22.11
N SER A 219 -3.55 19.37 -22.83
CA SER A 219 -3.28 20.49 -23.73
C SER A 219 -2.65 21.63 -22.95
N ARG A 220 -1.81 22.43 -23.63
CA ARG A 220 -1.04 23.51 -23.02
C ARG A 220 -1.93 24.49 -22.24
N GLU A 221 -3.18 24.69 -22.66
CA GLU A 221 -4.18 25.47 -21.92
C GLU A 221 -4.67 24.78 -20.63
N ALA A 222 -4.84 23.46 -20.61
CA ALA A 222 -5.27 22.71 -19.43
C ALA A 222 -4.16 22.61 -18.37
N VAL A 223 -2.89 22.48 -18.78
CA VAL A 223 -1.74 22.56 -17.87
C VAL A 223 -1.60 23.97 -17.29
N GLN A 224 -1.80 25.02 -18.10
CA GLN A 224 -1.76 26.39 -17.61
C GLN A 224 -2.95 26.73 -16.70
N ALA A 225 -4.14 26.21 -16.97
CA ALA A 225 -5.31 26.37 -16.12
C ALA A 225 -5.20 25.58 -14.81
N ALA A 226 -4.69 24.34 -14.85
CA ALA A 226 -4.44 23.51 -13.68
C ALA A 226 -3.26 24.04 -12.85
N ALA A 227 -2.17 24.51 -13.47
CA ALA A 227 -1.07 25.16 -12.77
C ALA A 227 -1.46 26.54 -12.23
N ALA A 228 -2.30 27.31 -12.91
CA ALA A 228 -2.85 28.55 -12.37
C ALA A 228 -3.81 28.26 -11.21
N GLN A 229 -4.61 27.19 -11.28
CA GLN A 229 -5.46 26.75 -10.17
C GLN A 229 -4.64 26.16 -9.02
N GLU A 230 -3.58 25.40 -9.26
CA GLU A 230 -2.68 24.85 -8.25
C GLU A 230 -1.79 25.94 -7.65
N ILE A 231 -1.29 26.91 -8.42
CA ILE A 231 -0.56 28.07 -7.87
C ILE A 231 -1.53 28.91 -7.06
N LYS A 232 -2.78 29.10 -7.51
CA LYS A 232 -3.81 29.79 -6.71
C LYS A 232 -4.22 28.98 -5.46
N LEU A 233 -4.25 27.65 -5.53
CA LEU A 233 -4.51 26.75 -4.38
C LEU A 233 -3.29 26.62 -3.46
N ALA A 234 -2.07 26.70 -4.00
CA ALA A 234 -0.82 26.56 -3.28
C ALA A 234 -0.36 27.90 -2.71
N GLU A 235 -0.63 29.04 -3.33
CA GLU A 235 -0.56 30.36 -2.66
C GLU A 235 -1.62 30.44 -1.55
N TYR A 236 -2.79 29.83 -1.75
CA TYR A 236 -3.83 29.67 -0.74
C TYR A 236 -3.48 28.67 0.39
N GLN A 237 -2.64 27.64 0.12
CA GLN A 237 -2.22 26.63 1.12
C GLN A 237 -0.81 26.84 1.70
N GLN A 238 0.11 27.52 0.99
CA GLN A 238 1.50 27.78 1.40
C GLN A 238 1.68 29.14 2.06
N GLY A 239 0.74 30.09 1.92
CA GLY A 239 0.59 31.15 2.92
C GLY A 239 -0.09 30.54 4.13
N LYS A 240 0.61 30.18 5.21
CA LYS A 240 0.86 31.11 6.33
C LYS A 240 2.00 30.58 7.21
N SER A 241 3.23 30.69 6.72
CA SER A 241 4.36 30.87 7.64
C SER A 241 4.50 32.37 7.89
N LEU A 242 4.14 32.85 9.08
CA LEU A 242 4.37 34.23 9.48
C LEU A 242 5.61 34.30 10.37
N ILE A 243 6.35 35.40 10.28
CA ILE A 243 7.38 35.74 11.25
C ILE A 243 6.73 36.73 12.22
N ASP A 244 6.67 36.40 13.51
CA ASP A 244 6.15 37.32 14.50
C ASP A 244 7.09 38.54 14.68
N ALA A 245 6.62 39.59 15.36
CA ALA A 245 7.39 40.82 15.54
C ALA A 245 8.76 40.63 16.24
N PHE A 246 9.02 39.44 16.79
CA PHE A 246 10.27 39.06 17.47
C PHE A 246 11.14 38.11 16.62
N GLY A 247 10.81 37.93 15.33
CA GLY A 247 11.63 37.15 14.40
C GLY A 247 11.36 35.64 14.45
N LYS A 248 10.36 35.16 15.17
CA LYS A 248 10.08 33.72 15.29
C LYS A 248 9.09 33.26 14.23
N ARG A 249 9.39 32.13 13.60
CA ARG A 249 8.50 31.52 12.59
C ARG A 249 7.32 30.85 13.29
N VAL A 250 6.11 31.29 12.92
CA VAL A 250 4.83 30.77 13.44
C VAL A 250 4.07 30.15 12.28
N ARG A 251 3.58 28.93 12.51
CA ARG A 251 2.71 28.25 11.56
C ARG A 251 1.26 28.44 12.01
N LEU A 252 0.46 29.07 11.14
CA LEU A 252 -1.00 29.19 11.34
C LEU A 252 -1.73 28.17 10.47
N GLU A 253 -2.65 27.45 11.08
CA GLU A 253 -3.63 26.62 10.37
C GLU A 253 -5.03 27.14 10.68
N GLU A 254 -5.81 27.44 9.65
CA GLU A 254 -7.17 27.97 9.79
C GLU A 254 -8.17 26.96 9.25
N TYR A 255 -9.13 26.60 10.09
CA TYR A 255 -10.19 25.67 9.78
C TYR A 255 -11.52 26.39 9.86
N ILE A 256 -12.36 26.17 8.85
CA ILE A 256 -13.74 26.60 8.83
C ILE A 256 -14.62 25.37 8.97
N VAL A 257 -15.49 25.38 9.97
CA VAL A 257 -16.44 24.30 10.25
C VAL A 257 -17.85 24.88 10.19
N ARG A 258 -18.78 24.13 9.59
CA ARG A 258 -20.22 24.43 9.61
C ARG A 258 -20.92 23.47 10.58
N PRO A 259 -20.90 23.74 11.89
CA PRO A 259 -21.51 22.84 12.85
C PRO A 259 -23.03 22.89 12.72
N LEU A 260 -23.67 21.74 12.92
CA LEU A 260 -25.12 21.66 13.07
C LEU A 260 -25.54 22.47 14.30
N ASN A 261 -26.54 23.32 14.15
CA ASN A 261 -27.10 24.05 15.27
C ASN A 261 -27.92 23.10 16.14
N PRO A 262 -27.54 22.88 17.42
CA PRO A 262 -28.22 21.91 18.27
C PRO A 262 -29.65 22.35 18.65
N THR A 263 -29.99 23.63 18.46
CA THR A 263 -31.31 24.17 18.81
C THR A 263 -32.28 24.13 17.63
N THR A 264 -31.81 24.42 16.41
CA THR A 264 -32.65 24.48 15.20
C THR A 264 -32.51 23.25 14.30
N ASN A 265 -31.49 22.41 14.53
CA ASN A 265 -31.13 21.27 13.69
C ASN A 265 -30.81 21.65 12.22
N GLU A 266 -30.33 22.89 12.01
CA GLU A 266 -29.95 23.42 10.70
C GLU A 266 -28.45 23.76 10.63
N TYR A 267 -27.90 23.84 9.41
CA TYR A 267 -26.52 24.28 9.14
C TYR A 267 -26.46 25.81 8.95
N ASP A 268 -26.89 26.56 9.95
CA ASP A 268 -26.93 28.03 9.98
C ASP A 268 -25.74 28.65 10.76
N ARG A 269 -24.78 27.83 11.20
CA ARG A 269 -23.60 28.29 11.97
C ARG A 269 -22.31 28.18 11.19
N PHE A 270 -21.41 29.13 11.43
CA PHE A 270 -20.07 29.19 10.90
C PHE A 270 -19.08 29.28 12.06
N LYS A 271 -18.14 28.33 12.16
CA LYS A 271 -17.11 28.31 13.21
C LYS A 271 -15.73 28.36 12.57
N MET A 272 -15.00 29.42 12.87
CA MET A 272 -13.59 29.56 12.51
C MET A 272 -12.73 29.09 13.68
N VAL A 273 -11.74 28.25 13.38
CA VAL A 273 -10.75 27.75 14.34
C VAL A 273 -9.38 28.05 13.78
N VAL A 274 -8.58 28.79 14.53
CA VAL A 274 -7.20 29.12 14.17
C VAL A 274 -6.28 28.41 15.14
N LEU A 275 -5.39 27.57 14.63
CA LEU A 275 -4.37 26.87 15.40
C LEU A 275 -3.02 27.55 15.16
N ASN A 276 -2.30 27.82 16.24
CA ASN A 276 -0.99 28.46 16.24
C ASN A 276 0.03 27.51 16.84
N GLU A 277 0.99 27.06 16.03
CA GLU A 277 2.07 26.20 16.48
C GLU A 277 3.41 26.96 16.49
N ARG A 278 4.09 26.91 17.64
CA ARG A 278 5.45 27.43 17.85
C ARG A 278 6.32 26.33 18.45
N GLU A 279 7.63 26.49 18.37
CA GLU A 279 8.62 25.50 18.82
C GLU A 279 8.38 24.94 20.23
N ASN A 280 7.85 25.76 21.16
CA ASN A 280 7.63 25.38 22.57
C ASN A 280 6.19 25.57 23.07
N ARG A 281 5.22 25.91 22.21
CA ARG A 281 3.81 26.13 22.64
C ARG A 281 2.81 25.96 21.50
N PHE A 282 1.61 25.52 21.86
CA PHE A 282 0.46 25.39 20.97
C PHE A 282 -0.70 26.21 21.52
N ASP A 283 -1.19 27.16 20.72
CA ASP A 283 -2.30 28.05 21.07
C ASP A 283 -3.43 27.89 20.05
N TYR A 284 -4.67 28.18 20.45
CA TYR A 284 -5.80 28.16 19.51
C TYR A 284 -6.80 29.29 19.78
N PHE A 285 -7.44 29.77 18.72
CA PHE A 285 -8.52 30.75 18.76
C PHE A 285 -9.74 30.18 18.06
N THR A 286 -10.92 30.38 18.63
CA THR A 286 -12.17 30.01 17.98
C THR A 286 -13.17 31.14 17.99
N TRP A 287 -13.87 31.32 16.87
CA TRP A 287 -14.96 32.27 16.73
C TRP A 287 -16.13 31.60 16.03
N THR A 288 -17.36 31.80 16.53
CA THR A 288 -18.56 31.18 15.96
C THR A 288 -19.63 32.23 15.71
N ALA A 289 -20.07 32.33 14.47
CA ALA A 289 -21.19 33.16 14.05
C ALA A 289 -22.42 32.28 13.74
N THR A 290 -23.61 32.77 14.09
CA THR A 290 -24.90 32.11 13.79
C THR A 290 -25.69 33.04 12.89
N PHE A 291 -26.23 32.51 11.79
CA PHE A 291 -26.97 33.25 10.79
C PHE A 291 -28.47 32.99 10.96
N ASN A 292 -29.29 33.94 10.54
CA ASN A 292 -30.75 33.83 10.59
C ASN A 292 -31.35 32.98 9.47
N LYS A 293 -30.51 32.41 8.59
CA LYS A 293 -30.87 31.50 7.51
C LYS A 293 -29.80 30.43 7.35
N LYS A 294 -30.19 29.27 6.84
CA LYS A 294 -29.28 28.18 6.48
C LYS A 294 -28.23 28.65 5.47
N LEU A 295 -26.97 28.27 5.69
CA LEU A 295 -25.87 28.61 4.79
C LEU A 295 -25.98 27.83 3.46
N PRO A 296 -25.63 28.44 2.31
CA PRO A 296 -25.61 27.75 1.01
C PRO A 296 -24.70 26.53 1.01
N ALA A 297 -25.06 25.48 0.27
CA ALA A 297 -24.30 24.23 0.25
C ALA A 297 -23.00 24.33 -0.58
N ASP A 298 -22.92 25.28 -1.51
CA ASP A 298 -22.02 25.36 -2.67
C ASP A 298 -20.94 26.48 -2.58
N LEU A 299 -20.38 26.69 -1.39
CA LEU A 299 -19.19 27.56 -1.20
C LEU A 299 -17.89 26.78 -1.32
#